data_AF-A0A1A9UI03-F1
#
_entry.id   AF-A0A1A9UI03-F1
#
_cell.length_a   1.000
_cell.length_b   1.000
_cell.length_c   1.000
_cell.angle_alpha   90.00
_cell.angle_beta   90.00
_cell.angle_gamma   90.00
#
_symmetry.space_group_name_H-M   'P 1'
#
loop_
_entity.id
_entity.type
_entity.pdbx_description
1 polymer ?
#
loop_
_entity_poly.entity_id
_entity_poly.type
_entity_poly.pdbx_seq_one_letter_code
_entity_poly.pdbx_strand_id
1 'polypeptide(L)'
;MKKIDLKPKRVPDSWGRLPFGLMWGHTISMGQFEECVTISRAFDSDYLLKGKYCLAKVPIKGFVEKINKTSDLSRAISYKKKDPEYFELGICVPSSCSANMADNLLKTIIKTVFNQDIKDNRTVDEQYCKVDEPIKLRPIDIFAILSSIYGQQFIEK
;
A
#
# COMPACT_ATOMS: atom_id res chain seq x y z
N MET A 1 -10.37 -0.10 31.71
CA MET A 1 -10.80 -0.21 30.29
C MET A 1 -10.73 1.18 29.66
N LYS A 2 -9.58 1.56 29.08
CA LYS A 2 -9.44 2.85 28.37
C LYS A 2 -9.98 2.67 26.95
N LYS A 3 -11.10 3.33 26.65
CA LYS A 3 -11.63 3.44 25.30
C LYS A 3 -10.60 4.20 24.47
N ILE A 4 -10.14 3.58 23.39
CA ILE A 4 -9.40 4.27 22.33
C ILE A 4 -10.40 5.19 21.64
N ASP A 5 -10.39 6.47 22.01
CA ASP A 5 -11.16 7.52 21.36
C ASP A 5 -10.64 7.74 19.93
N LEU A 6 -11.18 6.98 19.00
CA LEU A 6 -11.05 7.20 17.57
C LEU A 6 -11.87 8.45 17.17
N LYS A 7 -11.27 9.64 17.32
CA LYS A 7 -11.72 10.83 16.58
C LYS A 7 -11.69 10.57 15.07
N PRO A 8 -12.52 11.24 14.25
CA PRO A 8 -12.65 10.95 12.82
C PRO A 8 -11.46 11.50 12.01
N LYS A 9 -10.27 10.91 12.18
CA LYS A 9 -9.16 10.95 11.21
C LYS A 9 -9.14 9.58 10.55
N ARG A 10 -9.99 9.41 9.53
CA ARG A 10 -10.50 8.09 9.09
C ARG A 10 -9.49 7.16 8.40
N VAL A 11 -8.23 7.55 8.29
CA VAL A 11 -7.12 6.73 7.78
C VAL A 11 -5.85 7.29 8.43
N PRO A 12 -4.92 6.48 8.96
CA PRO A 12 -3.69 7.00 9.52
C PRO A 12 -2.82 7.63 8.41
N ASP A 13 -2.10 8.70 8.75
CA ASP A 13 -1.41 9.55 7.79
C ASP A 13 -0.33 8.82 6.96
N SER A 14 0.19 7.70 7.45
CA SER A 14 1.19 6.86 6.77
C SER A 14 0.62 5.95 5.68
N TRP A 15 -0.71 5.87 5.51
CA TRP A 15 -1.32 5.10 4.42
C TRP A 15 -1.31 5.87 3.11
N GLY A 16 -1.40 5.12 2.00
CA GLY A 16 -1.69 5.70 0.71
C GLY A 16 -3.05 6.40 0.72
N ARG A 17 -3.12 7.53 0.00
CA ARG A 17 -4.33 8.34 -0.09
C ARG A 17 -5.14 7.91 -1.31
N LEU A 18 -6.25 7.22 -1.06
CA LEU A 18 -7.33 7.05 -2.02
C LEU A 18 -8.29 8.26 -1.89
N PRO A 19 -8.79 8.90 -2.97
CA PRO A 19 -8.70 8.53 -4.39
C PRO A 19 -7.77 9.42 -5.24
N PHE A 20 -7.00 10.32 -4.62
CA PHE A 20 -6.29 11.38 -5.36
C PHE A 20 -5.35 10.82 -6.44
N GLY A 21 -4.62 9.74 -6.18
CA GLY A 21 -3.78 9.11 -7.20
C GLY A 21 -4.57 8.67 -8.45
N LEU A 22 -5.74 8.04 -8.24
CA LEU A 22 -6.56 7.50 -9.32
C LEU A 22 -7.20 8.60 -10.20
N MET A 23 -7.63 9.72 -9.61
CA MET A 23 -8.22 10.82 -10.37
C MET A 23 -7.21 11.50 -11.31
N TRP A 24 -5.93 11.47 -10.97
CA TRP A 24 -4.85 11.95 -11.81
C TRP A 24 -4.30 10.90 -12.78
N GLY A 25 -4.90 9.69 -12.82
CA GLY A 25 -4.48 8.59 -13.68
C GLY A 25 -3.34 7.73 -13.12
N HIS A 26 -2.92 7.95 -11.86
CA HIS A 26 -1.99 7.05 -11.18
C HIS A 26 -2.72 5.83 -10.62
N THR A 27 -2.15 4.65 -10.84
CA THR A 27 -2.70 3.38 -10.36
C THR A 27 -2.07 2.92 -9.05
N ILE A 28 -1.24 3.78 -8.44
CA ILE A 28 -0.42 3.42 -7.28
C ILE A 28 -0.36 4.56 -6.27
N SER A 29 -0.52 4.21 -5.00
CA SER A 29 -0.33 5.09 -3.85
C SER A 29 0.33 4.31 -2.72
N MET A 30 1.65 4.41 -2.61
CA MET A 30 2.44 3.65 -1.62
C MET A 30 2.34 4.21 -0.20
N GLY A 31 1.84 5.44 -0.02
CA GLY A 31 1.88 6.09 1.29
C GLY A 31 3.31 6.32 1.76
N GLN A 32 3.52 6.37 3.07
CA GLN A 32 4.82 6.64 3.67
C GLN A 32 5.34 5.38 4.37
N PHE A 33 6.18 4.63 3.66
CA PHE A 33 6.72 3.35 4.11
C PHE A 33 7.58 3.48 5.38
N GLU A 34 8.56 4.38 5.33
CA GLU A 34 9.57 4.54 6.39
C GLU A 34 8.94 4.94 7.73
N GLU A 35 8.01 5.90 7.71
CA GLU A 35 7.29 6.28 8.93
C GLU A 35 6.45 5.13 9.47
N CYS A 36 5.87 4.29 8.59
CA CYS A 36 5.08 3.15 9.05
C CYS A 36 5.92 2.10 9.78
N VAL A 37 7.02 1.66 9.18
CA VAL A 37 7.86 0.58 9.74
C VAL A 37 8.63 1.04 10.98
N THR A 38 9.04 2.32 11.02
CA THR A 38 9.80 2.90 12.13
C THR A 38 8.92 3.16 13.38
N ILE A 39 7.59 3.11 13.27
CA ILE A 39 6.70 3.25 14.43
C ILE A 39 6.99 2.12 15.43
N SER A 40 7.65 2.48 16.52
CA SER A 40 7.82 1.66 17.70
C SER A 40 7.33 2.46 18.90
N ARG A 41 6.25 2.00 19.54
CA ARG A 41 5.77 2.60 20.79
C ARG A 41 5.67 1.54 21.87
N ALA A 42 6.39 1.75 22.97
CA ALA A 42 6.20 1.00 24.19
C ALA A 42 4.96 1.54 24.91
N PHE A 43 3.94 0.70 25.08
CA PHE A 43 2.71 1.07 25.80
C PHE A 43 2.79 0.69 27.28
N ASP A 44 3.46 -0.43 27.57
CA ASP A 44 3.74 -0.94 28.91
C ASP A 44 5.08 -1.71 28.84
N SER A 45 5.67 -2.01 30.00
CA SER A 45 7.00 -2.63 30.15
C SER A 45 7.25 -3.92 29.34
N ASP A 46 6.19 -4.60 28.89
CA ASP A 46 6.25 -5.84 28.09
C ASP A 46 5.68 -5.73 26.66
N TYR A 47 5.05 -4.62 26.28
CA TYR A 47 4.34 -4.50 24.99
C TYR A 47 4.91 -3.40 24.11
N LEU A 48 5.79 -3.80 23.20
CA LEU A 48 6.35 -2.96 22.15
C LEU A 48 5.50 -3.10 20.87
N LEU A 49 4.74 -2.05 20.54
CA LEU A 49 3.95 -1.98 19.32
C LEU A 49 4.84 -1.55 18.15
N LYS A 50 5.14 -2.49 17.25
CA LYS A 50 5.79 -2.19 15.96
C LYS A 50 4.75 -1.97 14.86
N GLY A 51 5.02 -1.06 13.93
CA GLY A 51 4.29 -0.94 12.68
C GLY A 51 4.67 -2.03 11.68
N LYS A 52 3.71 -2.35 10.81
CA LYS A 52 3.81 -3.30 9.70
C LYS A 52 3.19 -2.65 8.48
N TYR A 53 4.01 -2.45 7.46
CA TYR A 53 3.56 -1.94 6.18
C TYR A 53 3.09 -3.09 5.30
N CYS A 54 1.96 -2.98 4.62
CA CYS A 54 1.47 -3.96 3.67
C CYS A 54 1.06 -3.28 2.35
N LEU A 55 1.41 -3.88 1.21
CA LEU A 55 0.91 -3.44 -0.09
C LEU A 55 -0.36 -4.21 -0.46
N ALA A 56 -1.46 -3.48 -0.63
CA ALA A 56 -2.76 -4.00 -1.02
C ALA A 56 -3.03 -3.77 -2.51
N LYS A 57 -3.59 -4.77 -3.20
CA LYS A 57 -4.01 -4.68 -4.61
C LYS A 57 -5.52 -4.59 -4.68
N VAL A 58 -6.05 -3.37 -4.70
CA VAL A 58 -7.49 -3.10 -4.70
C VAL A 58 -8.04 -3.18 -6.14
N PRO A 59 -9.01 -4.06 -6.43
CA PRO A 59 -9.64 -4.08 -7.75
C PRO A 59 -10.56 -2.87 -7.92
N ILE A 60 -10.31 -2.05 -8.96
CA ILE A 60 -11.02 -0.78 -9.20
C ILE A 60 -11.89 -0.79 -10.46
N LYS A 61 -12.03 -1.96 -11.12
CA LYS A 61 -12.87 -2.18 -12.32
C LYS A 61 -14.23 -1.47 -12.22
N GLY A 62 -14.97 -1.70 -11.14
CA GLY A 62 -16.32 -1.15 -10.95
C GLY A 62 -16.38 0.37 -10.68
N PHE A 63 -15.26 1.00 -10.29
CA PHE A 63 -15.18 2.45 -10.06
C PHE A 63 -14.85 3.19 -11.36
N VAL A 64 -13.87 2.68 -12.12
CA VAL A 64 -13.46 3.28 -13.41
C VAL A 64 -14.58 3.20 -14.45
N GLU A 65 -15.31 2.07 -14.50
CA GLU A 65 -16.43 1.89 -15.42
C GLU A 65 -17.58 2.90 -15.18
N LYS A 66 -17.78 3.33 -13.92
CA LYS A 66 -18.78 4.37 -13.58
C LYS A 66 -18.34 5.77 -14.02
N ILE A 67 -17.03 6.05 -14.04
CA ILE A 67 -16.48 7.37 -14.40
C ILE A 67 -16.41 7.55 -15.93
N ASN A 68 -16.10 6.49 -16.68
CA ASN A 68 -16.01 6.54 -18.15
C ASN A 68 -17.36 6.87 -18.83
N LYS A 69 -18.48 6.85 -18.12
CA LYS A 69 -19.80 7.19 -18.66
C LYS A 69 -20.09 8.70 -18.72
N THR A 70 -19.22 9.56 -18.19
CA THR A 70 -19.55 10.98 -17.95
C THR A 70 -18.76 12.00 -18.77
N SER A 71 -17.95 11.60 -19.77
CA SER A 71 -17.27 12.58 -20.63
C SER A 71 -17.34 12.25 -22.12
N ASP A 72 -18.32 12.86 -22.80
CA ASP A 72 -18.29 13.14 -24.24
C ASP A 72 -16.99 13.88 -24.68
N LEU A 73 -16.22 14.40 -23.72
CA LEU A 73 -14.90 15.01 -23.88
C LEU A 73 -13.73 14.02 -24.05
N SER A 74 -13.99 12.70 -24.15
CA SER A 74 -12.93 11.69 -24.35
C SER A 74 -12.70 11.30 -25.81
N ARG A 75 -13.53 11.79 -26.75
CA ARG A 75 -13.47 11.43 -28.17
C ARG A 75 -12.26 12.00 -28.94
N ALA A 76 -11.55 12.97 -28.37
CA ALA A 76 -10.41 13.63 -29.04
C ALA A 76 -9.05 12.93 -28.85
N ILE A 77 -8.95 11.91 -27.99
CA ILE A 77 -7.67 11.24 -27.70
C ILE A 77 -7.82 9.74 -27.97
N SER A 78 -7.63 9.36 -29.24
CA SER A 78 -7.61 7.97 -29.72
C SER A 78 -6.34 7.24 -29.29
N TYR A 79 -6.13 7.09 -27.99
CA TYR A 79 -5.18 6.11 -27.45
C TYR A 79 -5.99 5.03 -26.74
N LYS A 80 -5.68 3.75 -27.01
CA LYS A 80 -6.24 2.59 -26.31
C LYS A 80 -5.97 2.75 -24.81
N LYS A 81 -6.86 3.44 -24.10
CA LYS A 81 -6.77 3.63 -22.65
C LYS A 81 -7.16 2.29 -22.04
N LYS A 82 -6.15 1.48 -21.71
CA LYS A 82 -6.35 0.25 -20.96
C LYS A 82 -6.79 0.68 -19.55
N ASP A 83 -8.07 0.50 -19.24
CA ASP A 83 -8.59 0.83 -17.93
C ASP A 83 -7.80 0.03 -16.86
N PRO A 84 -7.32 0.70 -15.81
CA PRO A 84 -6.55 0.02 -14.78
C PRO A 84 -7.45 -0.93 -14.00
N GLU A 85 -7.05 -2.20 -13.95
CA GLU A 85 -7.81 -3.26 -13.28
C GLU A 85 -7.61 -3.24 -11.76
N TYR A 86 -6.40 -2.89 -11.33
CA TYR A 86 -5.96 -2.89 -9.94
C TYR A 86 -5.34 -1.53 -9.56
N PHE A 87 -5.55 -1.15 -8.31
CA PHE A 87 -4.92 -0.01 -7.67
C PHE A 87 -4.05 -0.51 -6.51
N GLU A 88 -2.77 -0.17 -6.55
CA GLU A 88 -1.82 -0.57 -5.50
C GLU A 88 -1.81 0.47 -4.39
N LEU A 89 -2.15 0.04 -3.17
CA LEU A 89 -2.30 0.90 -2.00
C LEU A 89 -1.40 0.40 -0.86
N GLY A 90 -0.53 1.27 -0.35
CA GLY A 90 0.21 1.01 0.88
C GLY A 90 -0.66 1.25 2.11
N ILE A 91 -0.74 0.27 3.00
CA ILE A 91 -1.41 0.38 4.30
C ILE A 91 -0.42 0.10 5.43
N CYS A 92 -0.64 0.77 6.55
CA CYS A 92 0.12 0.64 7.78
C CYS A 92 -0.75 0.03 8.89
N VAL A 93 -0.44 -1.18 9.30
CA VAL A 93 -1.14 -1.90 10.38
C VAL A 93 -0.16 -2.21 11.50
N PRO A 94 -0.60 -2.45 12.75
CA PRO A 94 0.33 -2.92 13.77
C PRO A 94 0.84 -4.32 13.42
N SER A 95 2.04 -4.65 13.89
CA SER A 95 2.68 -5.97 13.72
C SER A 95 1.86 -7.15 14.24
N SER A 96 1.00 -6.92 15.24
CA SER A 96 0.05 -7.91 15.75
C SER A 96 -1.09 -8.25 14.76
N CYS A 97 -1.24 -7.49 13.68
CA CYS A 97 -2.27 -7.67 12.66
C CYS A 97 -1.79 -8.64 11.56
N SER A 98 -2.58 -9.68 11.29
CA SER A 98 -2.36 -10.60 10.16
C SER A 98 -2.90 -10.00 8.85
N ALA A 99 -2.43 -10.47 7.68
CA ALA A 99 -2.94 -10.01 6.39
C ALA A 99 -4.47 -10.11 6.27
N ASN A 100 -5.10 -11.16 6.80
CA ASN A 100 -6.55 -11.31 6.77
C ASN A 100 -7.26 -10.20 7.55
N MET A 101 -6.70 -9.82 8.70
CA MET A 101 -7.27 -8.74 9.52
C MET A 101 -7.06 -7.38 8.84
N ALA A 102 -5.91 -7.18 8.19
CA ALA A 102 -5.62 -6.00 7.38
C ALA A 102 -6.58 -5.89 6.16
N ASP A 103 -6.87 -7.00 5.48
CA ASP A 103 -7.80 -7.07 4.35
C ASP A 103 -9.24 -6.72 4.77
N ASN A 104 -9.72 -7.29 5.88
CA ASN A 104 -11.04 -6.97 6.43
C ASN A 104 -11.18 -5.50 6.83
N LEU A 105 -10.13 -4.97 7.46
CA LEU A 105 -10.07 -3.57 7.87
C LEU A 105 -10.11 -2.65 6.63
N LEU A 106 -9.31 -2.96 5.61
CA LEU A 106 -9.29 -2.22 4.34
C LEU A 106 -10.66 -2.23 3.65
N LYS A 107 -11.31 -3.40 3.56
CA LYS A 107 -12.66 -3.55 3.00
C LYS A 107 -13.69 -2.72 3.77
N THR A 108 -13.60 -2.71 5.10
CA THR A 108 -14.50 -1.93 5.96
C THR A 108 -14.35 -0.43 5.74
N ILE A 109 -13.11 0.06 5.63
CA ILE A 109 -12.85 1.48 5.34
C ILE A 109 -13.35 1.85 3.95
N ILE A 110 -13.08 1.02 2.94
CA ILE A 110 -13.50 1.31 1.57
C ILE A 110 -15.03 1.33 1.46
N LYS A 111 -15.72 0.39 2.11
CA LYS A 111 -17.19 0.41 2.20
C LYS A 111 -17.70 1.66 2.88
N THR A 112 -17.09 2.07 4.00
CA THR A 112 -17.55 3.22 4.79
C THR A 112 -17.26 4.57 4.12
N VAL A 113 -16.14 4.68 3.39
CA VAL A 113 -15.69 5.93 2.78
C VAL A 113 -16.21 6.07 1.34
N PHE A 114 -16.21 4.99 0.56
CA PHE A 114 -16.56 5.03 -0.87
C PHE A 114 -17.90 4.38 -1.20
N ASN A 115 -18.59 3.78 -0.21
CA ASN A 115 -19.86 3.07 -0.41
C ASN A 115 -19.80 2.05 -1.56
N GLN A 116 -18.64 1.40 -1.70
CA GLN A 116 -18.37 0.35 -2.67
C GLN A 116 -17.93 -0.92 -1.94
N ASP A 117 -18.47 -2.06 -2.36
CA ASP A 117 -18.05 -3.38 -1.87
C ASP A 117 -16.99 -3.96 -2.83
N ILE A 118 -15.83 -4.29 -2.26
CA ILE A 118 -14.80 -5.06 -2.97
C ILE A 118 -15.19 -6.53 -2.90
N LYS A 119 -15.49 -7.13 -4.06
CA LYS A 119 -15.88 -8.56 -4.18
C LYS A 119 -14.69 -9.53 -4.22
N ASP A 120 -13.48 -9.02 -4.12
CA ASP A 120 -12.28 -9.86 -4.16
C ASP A 120 -11.99 -10.49 -2.79
N ASN A 121 -11.59 -11.76 -2.82
CA ASN A 121 -11.35 -12.55 -1.62
C ASN A 121 -10.03 -12.19 -0.94
N ARG A 122 -9.05 -11.62 -1.65
CA ARG A 122 -7.73 -11.29 -1.07
C ARG A 122 -7.07 -10.07 -1.72
N THR A 123 -7.24 -8.92 -1.07
CA THR A 123 -6.64 -7.64 -1.48
C THR A 123 -5.23 -7.46 -0.90
N VAL A 124 -4.98 -8.04 0.28
CA VAL A 124 -3.70 -7.95 0.99
C VAL A 124 -3.04 -9.31 1.04
N ASP A 125 -1.78 -9.38 0.61
CA ASP A 125 -0.97 -10.59 0.78
C ASP A 125 0.11 -10.39 1.85
N GLU A 126 0.31 -11.42 2.66
CA GLU A 126 1.35 -11.46 3.70
C GLU A 126 2.75 -11.32 3.10
N GLN A 127 2.98 -11.78 1.87
CA GLN A 127 4.27 -11.65 1.17
C GLN A 127 4.67 -10.18 0.94
N TYR A 128 3.67 -9.31 0.78
CA TYR A 128 3.85 -7.88 0.58
C TYR A 128 3.73 -7.08 1.88
N CYS A 129 3.72 -7.76 3.02
CA CYS A 129 3.81 -7.14 4.33
C CYS A 129 5.25 -7.16 4.85
N LYS A 130 5.72 -6.01 5.35
CA LYS A 130 7.07 -5.79 5.87
C LYS A 130 7.00 -5.11 7.23
N VAL A 131 7.91 -5.51 8.10
CA VAL A 131 8.15 -4.95 9.43
C VAL A 131 9.59 -4.47 9.50
N ASP A 132 9.88 -3.56 10.42
CA ASP A 132 11.25 -3.14 10.70
C ASP A 132 12.02 -4.29 11.39
N GLU A 133 12.75 -5.04 10.57
CA GLU A 133 13.64 -6.13 10.96
C GLU A 133 15.07 -5.80 10.49
N PRO A 134 16.09 -6.07 11.33
CA PRO A 134 17.46 -5.82 10.94
C PRO A 134 17.83 -6.66 9.71
N ILE A 135 18.31 -6.00 8.66
CA ILE A 135 18.69 -6.64 7.40
C ILE A 135 19.84 -7.62 7.68
N LYS A 136 19.58 -8.92 7.56
CA LYS A 136 20.62 -9.96 7.61
C LYS A 136 21.19 -10.16 6.21
N LEU A 137 22.23 -9.40 5.87
CA LEU A 137 22.94 -9.55 4.60
C LEU A 137 23.71 -10.87 4.60
N ARG A 138 23.44 -11.74 3.61
CA ARG A 138 24.27 -12.93 3.38
C ARG A 138 25.52 -12.52 2.60
N PRO A 139 26.61 -13.30 2.68
CA PRO A 139 27.82 -13.04 1.89
C PRO A 139 27.56 -12.92 0.38
N ILE A 140 26.58 -13.66 -0.15
CA ILE A 140 26.15 -13.57 -1.56
C ILE A 140 25.54 -12.20 -1.91
N ASP A 141 24.81 -11.58 -0.98
CA ASP A 141 24.19 -10.26 -1.19
C ASP A 141 25.28 -9.18 -1.22
N ILE A 142 26.31 -9.30 -0.36
CA ILE A 142 27.48 -8.41 -0.35
C ILE A 142 28.29 -8.56 -1.65
N PHE A 143 28.53 -9.80 -2.10
CA PHE A 143 29.20 -10.06 -3.37
C PHE A 143 28.44 -9.47 -4.56
N ALA A 144 27.11 -9.60 -4.59
CA ALA A 144 26.28 -9.01 -5.64
C ALA A 144 26.40 -7.48 -5.68
N ILE A 145 26.37 -6.81 -4.53
CA ILE A 145 26.53 -5.35 -4.42
C ILE A 145 27.91 -4.93 -4.95
N LEU A 146 28.98 -5.57 -4.49
CA LEU A 146 30.33 -5.26 -4.94
C LEU A 146 30.49 -5.53 -6.44
N SER A 147 30.03 -6.67 -6.93
CA SER A 147 30.10 -7.03 -8.35
C SER A 147 29.34 -6.05 -9.26
N SER A 148 28.24 -5.45 -8.78
CA SER A 148 27.50 -4.43 -9.53
C SER A 148 28.29 -3.10 -9.62
N ILE A 149 28.95 -2.70 -8.53
CA ILE A 149 29.81 -1.51 -8.49
C ILE A 149 31.02 -1.70 -9.40
N TYR A 150 31.71 -2.84 -9.31
CA TYR A 150 32.87 -3.14 -10.15
C TYR A 150 32.50 -3.45 -11.61
N GLY A 151 31.32 -4.00 -11.86
CA GLY A 151 30.80 -4.26 -13.20
C GLY A 151 30.51 -2.98 -13.99
N GLN A 152 30.05 -1.91 -13.34
CA GLN A 152 29.86 -0.60 -13.98
C GLN A 152 31.19 0.02 -14.44
N GLN A 153 32.29 -0.27 -13.74
CA GLN A 153 33.61 0.26 -14.09
C GLN A 153 34.21 -0.38 -15.36
N PHE A 154 33.63 -1.48 -15.85
CA PHE A 154 34.08 -2.17 -17.07
C PHE A 154 33.29 -1.79 -18.34
N ILE A 155 32.15 -1.10 -18.20
CA ILE A 155 31.33 -0.65 -19.35
C ILE A 155 31.77 0.74 -19.85
N GLU A 156 32.53 1.49 -19.04
CA GLU A 156 33.04 2.82 -19.37
C GLU A 156 34.48 2.83 -19.92
N LYS A 157 35.04 1.67 -20.31
CA LYS A 157 36.33 1.53 -20.97
C LYS A 157 36.25 0.86 -22.33
#